data_AF-A0A936LSP5-F1
#
_entry.id   AF-A0A936LSP5-F1
#
_cell.length_a   1.000
_cell.length_b   1.000
_cell.length_c   1.000
_cell.angle_alpha   90.00
_cell.angle_beta   90.00
_cell.angle_gamma   90.00
#
_symmetry.space_group_name_H-M   'P 1'
#
loop_
_entity.id
_entity.type
_entity.pdbx_description
1 polymer ?
#
loop_
_entity_poly.entity_id
_entity_poly.type
_entity_poly.pdbx_seq_one_letter_code
_entity_poly.pdbx_strand_id
1 'polypeptide(L)'
;MDRSRSSFSMFLVVGALLGLLLTFGPFFIEQLTDRSRLVLMGFGILVLLFFGIIGVITRLYRKASADEAFVLTGMGGRRCVIDGGAIVIPVVHEVIPVSLKTFKLDVDRTGPEALITADFLRADVKAVFYVRVNKEPEDIIQAATSLGMNSGNQQAVQQLIFEKLVSALRTVAATQKLYDLNAKRAEFAEAVQKIVEQDLKPNGLTLESVTISSLDQAPLVAMRPEENVFDAQGARTIAEQVQAQRVIRNQIEREADQRVKEQNVKTSQYVAQQEVLEARAKAEAEAAKNIAQSESQQKAQTVAAEQSKLAGIARVEADREVKLATVEQTKAVEVANQQREQAEQIAAVARERAVELARREQQIAVAEAEKKRAAAEAARLETEQQRKAAEQAVLTVEVRATAERDKDKTVIAKQAQVEQSRIEQQMHADVAAYAEVKKAEAEQTAAQKQAAARITLAEATKQARELEAEAEQAVQMVPVTVAQEQVKVQDAQVSVKIRDLEGQARFEKIARELQVELAKIAADKEARIAAAQAFGQALANANIQLWGDPATFEKMSSAFYRGQAWGTLIDGLDRATPAPIRDAAVAAADAVGSTLGAVAKRVAGDNPEQPKKPGGDGGKA
;
A
#
# COMPACT_ATOMS: atom_id res chain seq x y z
N MET A 1 -4.01 -66.72 17.93
CA MET A 1 -4.76 -67.68 17.08
C MET A 1 -4.41 -69.16 17.34
N ASP A 2 -3.57 -69.50 18.34
CA ASP A 2 -3.07 -70.88 18.49
C ASP A 2 -3.88 -71.80 19.43
N ARG A 3 -4.61 -71.26 20.41
CA ARG A 3 -5.35 -72.09 21.39
C ARG A 3 -6.58 -72.82 20.81
N SER A 4 -7.26 -72.28 19.80
CA SER A 4 -8.43 -72.96 19.21
C SER A 4 -8.04 -74.10 18.27
N ARG A 5 -6.90 -74.00 17.58
CA ARG A 5 -6.34 -75.08 16.75
C ARG A 5 -5.90 -76.27 17.61
N SER A 6 -5.31 -76.03 18.78
CA SER A 6 -4.87 -77.14 19.66
C SER A 6 -6.06 -77.90 20.28
N SER A 7 -7.15 -77.20 20.66
CA SER A 7 -8.34 -77.86 21.19
C SER A 7 -9.05 -78.71 20.14
N PHE A 8 -9.12 -78.23 18.89
CA PHE A 8 -9.75 -78.96 17.80
C PHE A 8 -8.88 -80.13 17.30
N SER A 9 -7.55 -79.96 17.26
CA SER A 9 -6.63 -81.07 16.95
C SER A 9 -6.68 -82.15 18.03
N MET A 10 -6.81 -81.76 19.31
CA MET A 10 -6.96 -82.70 20.42
C MET A 10 -8.27 -83.49 20.30
N PHE A 11 -9.38 -82.85 19.92
CA PHE A 11 -10.65 -83.52 19.66
C PHE A 11 -10.57 -84.54 18.51
N LEU A 12 -9.88 -84.19 17.42
CA LEU A 12 -9.62 -85.10 16.31
C LEU A 12 -8.78 -86.31 16.71
N VAL A 13 -7.73 -86.10 17.51
CA VAL A 13 -6.85 -87.17 18.00
C VAL A 13 -7.60 -88.10 18.96
N VAL A 14 -8.39 -87.55 19.89
CA VAL A 14 -9.22 -88.34 20.81
C VAL A 14 -10.27 -89.14 20.04
N GLY A 15 -10.93 -88.54 19.04
CA GLY A 15 -11.89 -89.23 18.17
C GLY A 15 -11.27 -90.37 17.35
N ALA A 16 -10.06 -90.16 16.81
CA ALA A 16 -9.31 -91.19 16.10
C ALA A 16 -8.85 -92.34 17.03
N LEU A 17 -8.42 -92.02 18.26
CA LEU A 17 -8.07 -93.02 19.28
C LEU A 17 -9.30 -93.83 19.72
N LEU A 18 -10.46 -93.18 19.84
CA LEU A 18 -11.72 -93.85 20.19
C LEU A 18 -12.19 -94.76 19.06
N GLY A 19 -12.02 -94.34 17.81
CA GLY A 19 -12.22 -95.21 16.64
C GLY A 19 -11.27 -96.42 16.64
N LEU A 20 -9.98 -96.23 16.94
CA LEU A 20 -8.99 -97.30 17.09
C LEU A 20 -9.34 -98.28 18.24
N LEU A 21 -9.84 -97.75 19.35
CA LEU A 21 -10.25 -98.55 20.49
C LEU A 21 -11.52 -99.35 20.20
N LEU A 22 -12.45 -98.81 19.41
CA LEU A 22 -13.65 -99.54 18.98
C LEU A 22 -13.36 -100.59 17.90
N THR A 23 -12.32 -100.40 17.08
CA THR A 23 -11.91 -101.41 16.10
C THR A 23 -11.12 -102.55 16.73
N PHE A 24 -10.18 -102.26 17.64
CA PHE A 24 -9.29 -103.27 18.22
C PHE A 24 -9.69 -103.73 19.63
N GLY A 25 -10.48 -102.95 20.38
CA GLY A 25 -10.93 -103.28 21.74
C GLY A 25 -11.81 -104.53 21.84
N PRO A 26 -12.75 -104.79 20.92
CA PRO A 26 -13.57 -106.01 20.94
C PRO A 26 -12.77 -107.31 20.79
N PHE A 27 -11.51 -107.24 20.30
CA PHE A 27 -10.59 -108.37 20.19
C PHE A 27 -10.04 -108.82 21.55
N PHE A 28 -9.91 -107.90 22.51
CA PHE A 28 -9.37 -108.19 23.85
C PHE A 28 -10.46 -108.56 24.88
N ILE A 29 -11.74 -108.52 24.50
CA ILE A 29 -12.87 -108.81 25.39
C ILE A 29 -13.48 -110.16 24.99
N GLU A 30 -13.12 -111.21 25.75
CA GLU A 30 -13.54 -112.59 25.48
C GLU A 30 -15.05 -112.85 25.66
N GLN A 31 -15.75 -112.03 26.45
CA GLN A 31 -17.18 -112.18 26.79
C GLN A 31 -18.19 -111.73 25.70
N LEU A 32 -17.72 -111.16 24.58
CA LEU A 32 -18.60 -110.66 23.50
C LEU A 32 -18.96 -111.77 22.49
N THR A 33 -20.22 -111.84 22.08
CA THR A 33 -20.69 -112.72 20.99
C THR A 33 -20.10 -112.29 19.65
N ASP A 34 -19.77 -113.23 18.75
CA ASP A 34 -19.13 -112.92 17.45
C ASP A 34 -19.89 -111.89 16.60
N ARG A 35 -21.23 -111.89 16.65
CA ARG A 35 -22.06 -110.87 15.99
C ARG A 35 -21.85 -109.47 16.56
N SER A 36 -21.70 -109.34 17.88
CA SER A 36 -21.45 -108.05 18.55
C SER A 36 -20.05 -107.51 18.26
N ARG A 37 -19.04 -108.38 18.15
CA ARG A 37 -17.68 -108.01 17.75
C ARG A 37 -17.63 -107.41 16.35
N LEU A 38 -18.29 -108.04 15.38
CA LEU A 38 -18.36 -107.54 14.00
C LEU A 38 -19.04 -106.17 13.89
N VAL A 39 -20.14 -105.98 14.63
CA VAL A 39 -20.87 -104.69 14.65
C VAL A 39 -20.01 -103.58 15.27
N LEU A 40 -19.33 -103.85 16.39
CA LEU A 40 -18.44 -102.88 17.05
C LEU A 40 -17.23 -102.53 16.18
N MET A 41 -16.62 -103.52 15.53
CA MET A 41 -15.49 -103.30 14.62
C MET A 41 -15.90 -102.48 13.39
N GLY A 42 -17.04 -102.81 12.77
CA GLY A 42 -17.57 -102.04 11.64
C GLY A 42 -17.89 -100.59 12.02
N PHE A 43 -18.47 -100.37 13.21
CA PHE A 43 -18.71 -99.03 13.75
C PHE A 43 -17.40 -98.28 14.04
N GLY A 44 -16.40 -98.95 14.64
CA GLY A 44 -15.08 -98.37 14.89
C GLY A 44 -14.37 -97.93 13.60
N ILE A 45 -14.45 -98.73 12.53
CA ILE A 45 -13.86 -98.38 11.22
C ILE A 45 -14.53 -97.12 10.66
N LEU A 46 -15.87 -97.04 10.78
CA LEU A 46 -16.64 -95.89 10.30
C LEU A 46 -16.28 -94.62 11.09
N VAL A 47 -16.11 -94.72 12.41
CA VAL A 47 -15.63 -93.64 13.28
C VAL A 47 -14.20 -93.21 12.89
N LEU A 48 -13.29 -94.15 12.65
CA LEU A 48 -11.93 -93.88 12.20
C LEU A 48 -11.90 -93.16 10.84
N LEU A 49 -12.70 -93.62 9.88
CA LEU A 49 -12.84 -92.97 8.57
C LEU A 49 -13.39 -91.55 8.71
N PHE A 50 -14.42 -91.36 9.53
CA PHE A 50 -15.03 -90.05 9.77
C PHE A 50 -14.02 -89.05 10.34
N PHE A 51 -13.33 -89.39 11.42
CA PHE A 51 -12.30 -88.51 12.02
C PHE A 51 -11.06 -88.37 11.12
N GLY A 52 -10.70 -89.41 10.35
CA GLY A 52 -9.64 -89.35 9.35
C GLY A 52 -9.93 -88.36 8.22
N ILE A 53 -11.14 -88.39 7.67
CA ILE A 53 -11.61 -87.45 6.64
C ILE A 53 -11.61 -86.01 7.19
N ILE A 54 -12.14 -85.79 8.40
CA ILE A 54 -12.13 -84.45 9.03
C ILE A 54 -10.70 -83.97 9.28
N GLY A 55 -9.80 -84.86 9.71
CA GLY A 55 -8.38 -84.55 9.90
C GLY A 55 -7.70 -84.10 8.61
N VAL A 56 -7.98 -84.78 7.49
CA VAL A 56 -7.48 -84.39 6.16
C VAL A 56 -8.06 -83.04 5.73
N ILE A 57 -9.38 -82.85 5.82
CA ILE A 57 -10.03 -81.59 5.41
C ILE A 57 -9.48 -80.41 6.22
N THR A 58 -9.33 -80.56 7.53
CA THR A 58 -8.83 -79.46 8.39
C THR A 58 -7.36 -79.15 8.18
N ARG A 59 -6.56 -80.11 7.74
CA ARG A 59 -5.17 -79.89 7.32
C ARG A 59 -5.08 -79.20 5.97
N LEU A 60 -5.99 -79.51 5.04
CA LEU A 60 -6.01 -78.90 3.70
C LEU A 60 -6.74 -77.54 3.69
N TYR A 61 -7.61 -77.25 4.65
CA TYR A 61 -8.37 -76.00 4.69
C TYR A 61 -7.54 -74.85 5.27
N ARG A 62 -7.20 -73.88 4.42
CA ARG A 62 -6.56 -72.61 4.83
C ARG A 62 -7.57 -71.48 4.78
N LYS A 63 -7.64 -70.71 5.86
CA LYS A 63 -8.52 -69.54 6.00
C LYS A 63 -7.72 -68.25 5.85
N ALA A 64 -8.24 -67.31 5.07
CA ALA A 64 -7.76 -65.95 4.94
C ALA A 64 -8.19 -65.13 6.16
N SER A 65 -7.31 -64.27 6.68
CA SER A 65 -7.68 -63.28 7.69
C SER A 65 -8.28 -62.04 7.00
N ALA A 66 -8.98 -61.18 7.74
CA ALA A 66 -9.60 -59.99 7.14
C ALA A 66 -8.60 -59.02 6.48
N ASP A 67 -7.33 -59.11 6.89
CA ASP A 67 -6.22 -58.26 6.47
C ASP A 67 -5.29 -58.95 5.44
N GLU A 68 -5.58 -60.20 5.05
CA GLU A 68 -4.73 -61.02 4.19
C GLU A 68 -5.59 -61.79 3.18
N ALA A 69 -5.38 -61.56 1.89
CA ALA A 69 -5.87 -62.43 0.84
C ALA A 69 -4.78 -63.43 0.46
N PHE A 70 -5.15 -64.56 -0.15
CA PHE A 70 -4.15 -65.43 -0.77
C PHE A 70 -4.58 -65.87 -2.16
N VAL A 71 -3.59 -66.04 -3.03
CA VAL A 71 -3.78 -66.54 -4.39
C VAL A 71 -3.26 -67.96 -4.46
N LEU A 72 -4.11 -68.84 -4.96
CA LEU A 72 -3.77 -70.22 -5.28
C LEU A 72 -3.31 -70.28 -6.73
N THR A 73 -2.15 -70.85 -6.95
CA THR A 73 -1.58 -71.13 -8.27
C THR A 73 -1.35 -72.64 -8.41
N GLY A 74 -1.55 -73.21 -9.61
CA GLY A 74 -1.37 -74.65 -9.85
C GLY A 74 -2.49 -75.28 -10.69
N MET A 75 -2.84 -76.54 -10.39
CA MET A 75 -3.90 -77.26 -11.12
C MET A 75 -5.26 -76.58 -10.93
N GLY A 76 -5.90 -76.23 -12.05
CA GLY A 76 -7.15 -75.44 -12.03
C GLY A 76 -6.95 -73.93 -12.14
N GLY A 77 -5.72 -73.46 -12.36
CA GLY A 77 -5.42 -72.07 -12.67
C GLY A 77 -5.22 -71.18 -11.45
N ARG A 78 -5.28 -69.86 -11.67
CA ARG A 78 -5.13 -68.84 -10.61
C ARG A 78 -6.47 -68.57 -9.96
N ARG A 79 -6.59 -68.76 -8.65
CA ARG A 79 -7.82 -68.46 -7.88
C ARG A 79 -7.48 -67.56 -6.70
N CYS A 80 -8.16 -66.41 -6.59
CA CYS A 80 -8.08 -65.55 -5.41
C CYS A 80 -9.10 -66.02 -4.35
N VAL A 81 -8.72 -65.89 -3.08
CA VAL A 81 -9.61 -66.17 -1.94
C VAL A 81 -9.58 -64.95 -1.02
N ILE A 82 -10.74 -64.30 -0.89
CA ILE A 82 -10.95 -63.08 -0.10
C ILE A 82 -11.95 -63.43 1.01
N ASP A 83 -11.65 -63.03 2.26
CA ASP A 83 -12.57 -63.13 3.41
C ASP A 83 -13.26 -64.51 3.54
N GLY A 84 -12.49 -65.58 3.28
CA GLY A 84 -12.99 -66.96 3.21
C GLY A 84 -11.90 -67.99 3.45
N GLY A 85 -12.17 -69.25 3.11
CA GLY A 85 -11.17 -70.30 3.15
C GLY A 85 -11.33 -71.27 2.00
N ALA A 86 -10.21 -71.84 1.59
CA ALA A 86 -10.15 -72.76 0.47
C ALA A 86 -9.36 -74.01 0.84
N ILE A 87 -9.69 -75.11 0.15
CA ILE A 87 -8.95 -76.36 0.26
C ILE A 87 -7.66 -76.22 -0.58
N VAL A 88 -6.53 -76.25 0.11
CA VAL A 88 -5.19 -76.15 -0.45
C VAL A 88 -4.56 -77.53 -0.40
N ILE A 89 -4.18 -78.07 -1.56
CA ILE A 89 -3.47 -79.34 -1.68
C ILE A 89 -2.00 -79.02 -1.91
N PRO A 90 -1.11 -79.18 -0.91
CA PRO A 90 0.27 -78.66 -0.97
C PRO A 90 1.13 -79.19 -2.13
N VAL A 91 0.79 -80.36 -2.68
CA VAL A 91 1.52 -80.97 -3.80
C VAL A 91 1.17 -80.30 -5.14
N VAL A 92 -0.01 -79.70 -5.23
CA VAL A 92 -0.61 -79.27 -6.50
C VAL A 92 -0.87 -77.76 -6.53
N HIS A 93 -1.05 -77.14 -5.37
CA HIS A 93 -1.32 -75.72 -5.22
C HIS A 93 -0.20 -75.03 -4.43
N GLU A 94 0.32 -73.95 -4.98
CA GLU A 94 1.16 -72.99 -4.27
C GLU A 94 0.29 -71.85 -3.74
N VAL A 95 0.60 -71.36 -2.53
CA VAL A 95 -0.18 -70.31 -1.86
C VAL A 95 0.68 -69.07 -1.72
N ILE A 96 0.29 -68.00 -2.41
CA ILE A 96 0.94 -66.69 -2.30
C ILE A 96 0.09 -65.79 -1.40
N PRO A 97 0.56 -65.44 -0.19
CA PRO A 97 -0.15 -64.50 0.67
C PRO A 97 0.00 -63.07 0.13
N VAL A 98 -1.07 -62.27 0.24
CA VAL A 98 -1.13 -60.86 -0.14
C VAL A 98 -1.69 -60.06 1.03
N SER A 99 -0.87 -59.17 1.59
CA SER A 99 -1.32 -58.25 2.64
C SER A 99 -2.21 -57.16 2.04
N LEU A 100 -3.38 -56.94 2.66
CA LEU A 100 -4.33 -55.89 2.29
C LEU A 100 -4.15 -54.62 3.13
N LYS A 101 -3.16 -54.60 4.03
CA LYS A 101 -2.85 -53.45 4.89
C LYS A 101 -2.31 -52.28 4.08
N THR A 102 -2.60 -51.06 4.53
CA THR A 102 -2.00 -49.85 3.99
C THR A 102 -0.54 -49.74 4.41
N PHE A 103 0.34 -49.59 3.42
CA PHE A 103 1.75 -49.29 3.58
C PHE A 103 1.97 -47.79 3.45
N LYS A 104 2.76 -47.24 4.37
CA LYS A 104 3.25 -45.86 4.29
C LYS A 104 4.63 -45.87 3.61
N LEU A 105 4.76 -45.21 2.47
CA LEU A 105 6.00 -45.14 1.72
C LEU A 105 6.49 -43.69 1.69
N ASP A 106 7.63 -43.46 2.32
CA ASP A 106 8.26 -42.16 2.39
C ASP A 106 9.25 -42.00 1.23
N VAL A 107 9.10 -40.90 0.48
CA VAL A 107 9.99 -40.50 -0.60
C VAL A 107 10.59 -39.15 -0.24
N ASP A 108 11.91 -39.12 -0.11
CA ASP A 108 12.68 -37.92 0.21
C ASP A 108 13.63 -37.62 -0.96
N ARG A 109 13.50 -36.43 -1.55
CA ARG A 109 14.33 -35.96 -2.67
C ARG A 109 14.88 -34.60 -2.28
N THR A 110 16.11 -34.57 -1.79
CA THR A 110 16.79 -33.35 -1.31
C THR A 110 18.13 -33.13 -1.99
N GLY A 111 18.55 -31.88 -2.09
CA GLY A 111 19.89 -31.48 -2.54
C GLY A 111 20.17 -31.86 -4.00
N PRO A 112 21.23 -32.66 -4.29
CA PRO A 112 21.57 -33.02 -5.67
C PRO A 112 20.50 -33.90 -6.34
N GLU A 113 19.66 -34.56 -5.52
CA GLU A 113 18.59 -35.45 -5.93
C GLU A 113 17.21 -34.78 -5.99
N ALA A 114 17.15 -33.49 -5.66
CA ALA A 114 15.96 -32.65 -5.72
C ALA A 114 15.28 -32.65 -7.09
N LEU A 115 13.98 -32.36 -7.10
CA LEU A 115 13.19 -32.27 -8.33
C LEU A 115 13.52 -30.98 -9.08
N ILE A 116 13.56 -31.04 -10.40
CA ILE A 116 13.74 -29.85 -11.25
C ILE A 116 12.37 -29.36 -11.67
N THR A 117 12.14 -28.07 -11.47
CA THR A 117 10.88 -27.36 -11.78
C THR A 117 10.91 -26.74 -13.17
N ALA A 118 9.78 -26.22 -13.66
CA ALA A 118 9.68 -25.60 -14.98
C ALA A 118 10.59 -24.37 -15.14
N ASP A 119 10.89 -23.65 -14.05
CA ASP A 119 11.83 -22.52 -13.99
C ASP A 119 13.27 -22.95 -13.68
N PHE A 120 13.59 -24.23 -13.87
CA PHE A 120 14.93 -24.82 -13.68
C PHE A 120 15.47 -24.67 -12.25
N LEU A 121 14.58 -24.45 -11.28
CA LEU A 121 14.93 -24.43 -9.86
C LEU A 121 14.84 -25.85 -9.28
N ARG A 122 15.72 -26.15 -8.32
CA ARG A 122 15.66 -27.39 -7.55
C ARG A 122 14.69 -27.24 -6.38
N ALA A 123 13.72 -28.14 -6.30
CA ALA A 123 12.75 -28.25 -5.22
C ALA A 123 13.05 -29.49 -4.37
N ASP A 124 13.36 -29.27 -3.09
CA ASP A 124 13.46 -30.30 -2.09
C ASP A 124 12.06 -30.74 -1.67
N VAL A 125 11.72 -32.02 -1.88
CA VAL A 125 10.38 -32.54 -1.64
C VAL A 125 10.43 -33.77 -0.75
N LYS A 126 9.61 -33.75 0.30
CA LYS A 126 9.29 -34.91 1.15
C LYS A 126 7.84 -35.27 0.96
N ALA A 127 7.58 -36.41 0.34
CA ALA A 127 6.25 -36.90 0.06
C ALA A 127 6.02 -38.25 0.74
N VAL A 128 4.79 -38.47 1.18
CA VAL A 128 4.32 -39.70 1.82
C VAL A 128 3.20 -40.28 0.98
N PHE A 129 3.36 -41.51 0.54
CA PHE A 129 2.38 -42.25 -0.25
C PHE A 129 1.77 -43.35 0.60
N TYR A 130 0.45 -43.35 0.71
CA TYR A 130 -0.29 -44.43 1.35
C TYR A 130 -0.79 -45.38 0.27
N VAL A 131 -0.23 -46.59 0.22
CA VAL A 131 -0.51 -47.57 -0.84
C VAL A 131 -1.07 -48.83 -0.21
N ARG A 132 -2.09 -49.42 -0.83
CA ARG A 132 -2.66 -50.71 -0.41
C ARG A 132 -3.09 -51.54 -1.62
N VAL A 133 -3.33 -52.82 -1.41
CA VAL A 133 -4.00 -53.68 -2.40
C VAL A 133 -5.50 -53.58 -2.16
N ASN A 134 -6.28 -53.32 -3.21
CA ASN A 134 -7.74 -53.33 -3.12
C ASN A 134 -8.28 -54.75 -2.93
N LYS A 135 -9.47 -54.87 -2.31
CA LYS A 135 -10.17 -56.17 -2.14
C LYS A 135 -10.85 -56.65 -3.43
N GLU A 136 -10.22 -56.40 -4.58
CA GLU A 136 -10.70 -56.83 -5.88
C GLU A 136 -9.92 -58.06 -6.35
N PRO A 137 -10.59 -59.08 -6.92
CA PRO A 137 -9.94 -60.28 -7.43
C PRO A 137 -8.76 -60.02 -8.38
N GLU A 138 -8.93 -59.05 -9.28
CA GLU A 138 -7.93 -58.72 -10.31
C GLU A 138 -6.68 -58.09 -9.69
N ASP A 139 -6.85 -57.12 -8.79
CA ASP A 139 -5.76 -56.42 -8.10
C ASP A 139 -4.96 -57.38 -7.22
N ILE A 140 -5.63 -58.29 -6.52
CA ILE A 140 -4.96 -59.30 -5.68
C ILE A 140 -4.12 -60.27 -6.53
N ILE A 141 -4.62 -60.68 -7.70
CA ILE A 141 -3.87 -61.57 -8.60
C ILE A 141 -2.65 -60.86 -9.19
N GLN A 142 -2.79 -59.59 -9.58
CA GLN A 142 -1.67 -58.80 -10.07
C GLN A 142 -0.63 -58.55 -8.97
N ALA A 143 -1.07 -58.19 -7.76
CA ALA A 143 -0.21 -58.02 -6.61
C ALA A 143 0.53 -59.30 -6.23
N ALA A 144 -0.14 -60.46 -6.25
CA ALA A 144 0.51 -61.75 -6.03
C ALA A 144 1.56 -62.08 -7.10
N THR A 145 1.35 -61.64 -8.34
CA THR A 145 2.30 -61.86 -9.45
C THR A 145 3.52 -60.94 -9.34
N SER A 146 3.32 -59.66 -9.00
CA SER A 146 4.39 -58.66 -8.95
C SER A 146 5.17 -58.65 -7.63
N LEU A 147 4.49 -58.88 -6.50
CA LEU A 147 5.11 -58.87 -5.16
C LEU A 147 5.47 -60.26 -4.67
N GLY A 148 4.81 -61.30 -5.17
CA GLY A 148 5.02 -62.68 -4.74
C GLY A 148 4.88 -62.83 -3.22
N MET A 149 5.82 -63.57 -2.62
CA MET A 149 5.92 -63.79 -1.18
C MET A 149 6.26 -62.52 -0.38
N ASN A 150 6.72 -61.46 -1.06
CA ASN A 150 7.19 -60.23 -0.41
C ASN A 150 6.07 -59.19 -0.19
N SER A 151 4.82 -59.52 -0.50
CA SER A 151 3.66 -58.63 -0.38
C SER A 151 3.46 -58.04 1.03
N GLY A 152 3.91 -58.74 2.07
CA GLY A 152 3.85 -58.29 3.46
C GLY A 152 5.05 -57.44 3.90
N ASN A 153 6.12 -57.37 3.10
CA ASN A 153 7.33 -56.64 3.43
C ASN A 153 7.32 -55.25 2.77
N GLN A 154 7.12 -54.22 3.60
CA GLN A 154 7.09 -52.82 3.16
C GLN A 154 8.34 -52.40 2.38
N GLN A 155 9.54 -52.88 2.77
CA GLN A 155 10.79 -52.52 2.08
C GLN A 155 10.84 -53.07 0.65
N ALA A 156 10.37 -54.29 0.44
CA ALA A 156 10.34 -54.91 -0.87
C ALA A 156 9.32 -54.23 -1.80
N VAL A 157 8.14 -53.88 -1.26
CA VAL A 157 7.13 -53.09 -1.97
C VAL A 157 7.70 -51.72 -2.35
N GLN A 158 8.39 -51.06 -1.41
CA GLN A 158 9.04 -49.77 -1.65
C GLN A 158 10.05 -49.87 -2.79
N GLN A 159 10.97 -50.83 -2.74
CA GLN A 159 12.02 -50.99 -3.76
C GLN A 159 11.46 -51.22 -5.17
N LEU A 160 10.31 -51.90 -5.30
CA LEU A 160 9.68 -52.16 -6.59
C LEU A 160 9.07 -50.90 -7.22
N ILE A 161 8.51 -49.99 -6.41
CA ILE A 161 7.73 -48.85 -6.92
C ILE A 161 8.38 -47.49 -6.67
N PHE A 162 9.47 -47.42 -5.90
CA PHE A 162 10.15 -46.17 -5.54
C PHE A 162 10.48 -45.33 -6.77
N GLU A 163 11.08 -45.93 -7.79
CA GLU A 163 11.42 -45.24 -9.03
C GLU A 163 10.19 -44.71 -9.78
N LYS A 164 9.06 -45.44 -9.75
CA LYS A 164 7.79 -44.98 -10.35
C LYS A 164 7.23 -43.76 -9.60
N LEU A 165 7.27 -43.78 -8.27
CA LEU A 165 6.82 -42.64 -7.44
C LEU A 165 7.69 -41.41 -7.68
N VAL A 166 9.01 -41.57 -7.74
CA VAL A 166 9.95 -40.48 -8.05
C VAL A 166 9.74 -39.96 -9.48
N SER A 167 9.50 -40.86 -10.44
CA SER A 167 9.20 -40.49 -11.82
C SER A 167 7.93 -39.64 -11.92
N ALA A 168 6.85 -40.04 -11.25
CA ALA A 168 5.62 -39.26 -11.21
C ALA A 168 5.82 -37.87 -10.59
N LEU A 169 6.52 -37.79 -9.45
CA LEU A 169 6.88 -36.51 -8.82
C LEU A 169 7.68 -35.61 -9.77
N ARG A 170 8.67 -36.17 -10.48
CA ARG A 170 9.50 -35.43 -11.43
C ARG A 170 8.70 -34.92 -12.62
N THR A 171 7.80 -35.75 -13.16
CA THR A 171 6.95 -35.38 -14.31
C THR A 171 6.06 -34.19 -13.98
N VAL A 172 5.40 -34.20 -12.82
CA VAL A 172 4.54 -33.07 -12.43
C VAL A 172 5.38 -31.84 -12.08
N ALA A 173 6.47 -32.01 -11.33
CA ALA A 173 7.33 -30.89 -10.93
C ALA A 173 7.89 -30.13 -12.14
N ALA A 174 8.27 -30.84 -13.21
CA ALA A 174 8.80 -30.23 -14.42
C ALA A 174 7.78 -29.33 -15.18
N THR A 175 6.48 -29.46 -14.91
CA THR A 175 5.43 -28.67 -15.59
C THR A 175 5.08 -27.37 -14.89
N GLN A 176 5.44 -27.21 -13.60
CA GLN A 176 5.04 -26.06 -12.78
C GLN A 176 6.28 -25.31 -12.26
N LYS A 177 6.12 -24.01 -11.99
CA LYS A 177 7.17 -23.20 -11.37
C LYS A 177 7.27 -23.50 -9.88
N LEU A 178 8.45 -23.30 -9.29
CA LEU A 178 8.67 -23.53 -7.85
C LEU A 178 7.65 -22.81 -6.95
N TYR A 179 7.32 -21.56 -7.28
CA TYR A 179 6.32 -20.79 -6.53
C TYR A 179 4.94 -21.44 -6.56
N ASP A 180 4.49 -21.89 -7.73
CA ASP A 180 3.17 -22.50 -7.91
C ASP A 180 3.08 -23.84 -7.16
N LEU A 181 4.16 -24.63 -7.17
CA LEU A 181 4.25 -25.87 -6.39
C LEU A 181 4.09 -25.64 -4.89
N ASN A 182 4.63 -24.52 -4.38
CA ASN A 182 4.52 -24.18 -2.97
C ASN A 182 3.16 -23.55 -2.62
N ALA A 183 2.61 -22.70 -3.49
CA ALA A 183 1.33 -22.03 -3.27
C ALA A 183 0.13 -22.96 -3.48
N LYS A 184 0.21 -23.86 -4.48
CA LYS A 184 -0.86 -24.77 -4.89
C LYS A 184 -0.50 -26.23 -4.64
N ARG A 185 -0.03 -26.54 -3.42
CA ARG A 185 0.39 -27.90 -3.03
C ARG A 185 -0.68 -28.98 -3.24
N ALA A 186 -1.96 -28.63 -3.08
CA ALA A 186 -3.07 -29.56 -3.31
C ALA A 186 -3.19 -29.97 -4.78
N GLU A 187 -3.04 -29.01 -5.71
CA GLU A 187 -3.07 -29.27 -7.15
C GLU A 187 -1.88 -30.14 -7.58
N PHE A 188 -0.69 -29.86 -7.03
CA PHE A 188 0.48 -30.72 -7.22
C PHE A 188 0.24 -32.15 -6.71
N ALA A 189 -0.30 -32.31 -5.50
CA ALA A 189 -0.59 -33.62 -4.93
C ALA A 189 -1.64 -34.40 -5.75
N GLU A 190 -2.68 -33.73 -6.24
CA GLU A 190 -3.72 -34.34 -7.09
C GLU A 190 -3.15 -34.78 -8.46
N ALA A 191 -2.32 -33.94 -9.08
CA ALA A 191 -1.66 -34.28 -10.33
C ALA A 191 -0.71 -35.48 -10.18
N VAL A 192 0.05 -35.53 -9.07
CA VAL A 192 0.90 -36.68 -8.74
C VAL A 192 0.06 -37.93 -8.49
N GLN A 193 -1.04 -37.81 -7.76
CA GLN A 193 -1.96 -38.92 -7.49
C GLN A 193 -2.50 -39.54 -8.79
N LYS A 194 -2.96 -38.72 -9.74
CA LYS A 194 -3.49 -39.20 -11.03
C LYS A 194 -2.48 -40.04 -11.83
N ILE A 195 -1.21 -39.62 -11.85
CA ILE A 195 -0.15 -40.36 -12.56
C ILE A 195 0.19 -41.65 -11.80
N VAL A 196 0.39 -41.56 -10.48
CA VAL A 196 0.76 -42.71 -9.64
C VAL A 196 -0.34 -43.79 -9.66
N GLU A 197 -1.61 -43.41 -9.64
CA GLU A 197 -2.73 -44.36 -9.75
C GLU A 197 -2.68 -45.19 -11.05
N GLN A 198 -2.24 -44.60 -12.16
CA GLN A 198 -2.09 -45.32 -13.42
C GLN A 198 -0.86 -46.25 -13.40
N ASP A 199 0.25 -45.80 -12.81
CA ASP A 199 1.52 -46.55 -12.76
C ASP A 199 1.52 -47.73 -11.77
N LEU A 200 0.65 -47.67 -10.75
CA LEU A 200 0.50 -48.70 -9.71
C LEU A 200 -0.48 -49.81 -10.10
N LYS A 201 -1.48 -49.54 -10.94
CA LYS A 201 -2.47 -50.52 -11.39
C LYS A 201 -1.87 -51.84 -11.91
N PRO A 202 -0.85 -51.85 -12.79
CA PRO A 202 -0.24 -53.10 -13.28
C PRO A 202 0.39 -53.98 -12.20
N ASN A 203 0.67 -53.40 -11.03
CA ASN A 203 1.23 -54.12 -9.89
C ASN A 203 0.13 -54.58 -8.91
N GLY A 204 -1.16 -54.33 -9.21
CA GLY A 204 -2.27 -54.59 -8.29
C GLY A 204 -2.27 -53.69 -7.05
N LEU A 205 -1.56 -52.56 -7.12
CA LEU A 205 -1.46 -51.60 -6.03
C LEU A 205 -2.38 -50.40 -6.31
N THR A 206 -3.02 -49.91 -5.26
CA THR A 206 -3.89 -48.74 -5.29
C THR A 206 -3.34 -47.68 -4.35
N LEU A 207 -3.30 -46.44 -4.83
CA LEU A 207 -2.95 -45.30 -4.02
C LEU A 207 -4.19 -44.86 -3.22
N GLU A 208 -4.04 -44.79 -1.89
CA GLU A 208 -5.09 -44.29 -1.00
C GLU A 208 -5.03 -42.76 -0.88
N SER A 209 -3.82 -42.23 -0.68
CA SER A 209 -3.58 -40.78 -0.68
C SER A 209 -2.09 -40.45 -0.84
N VAL A 210 -1.83 -39.23 -1.30
CA VAL A 210 -0.50 -38.61 -1.34
C VAL A 210 -0.50 -37.41 -0.41
N THR A 211 0.51 -37.30 0.44
CA THR A 211 0.73 -36.13 1.28
C THR A 211 2.10 -35.53 1.01
N ILE A 212 2.16 -34.23 0.73
CA ILE A 212 3.43 -33.51 0.57
C ILE A 212 3.80 -32.89 1.92
N SER A 213 4.66 -33.56 2.68
CA SER A 213 5.08 -33.16 4.03
C SER A 213 5.94 -31.89 4.02
N SER A 214 6.87 -31.78 3.07
CA SER A 214 7.75 -30.62 2.92
C SER A 214 8.00 -30.35 1.45
N LEU A 215 8.06 -29.08 1.08
CA LEU A 215 8.43 -28.62 -0.25
C LEU A 215 9.09 -27.25 -0.07
N ASP A 216 10.37 -27.15 -0.45
CA ASP A 216 11.13 -25.92 -0.37
C ASP A 216 12.17 -25.84 -1.49
N GLN A 217 12.77 -24.68 -1.68
CA GLN A 217 13.89 -24.52 -2.59
C GLN A 217 15.13 -25.23 -2.03
N ALA A 218 15.81 -26.01 -2.87
CA ALA A 218 17.11 -26.55 -2.50
C ALA A 218 18.13 -25.39 -2.36
N PRO A 219 19.05 -25.44 -1.38
CA PRO A 219 20.06 -24.41 -1.21
C PRO A 219 20.96 -24.33 -2.46
N LEU A 220 21.48 -23.13 -2.77
CA LEU A 220 22.36 -22.93 -3.94
C LEU A 220 23.59 -23.84 -3.91
N VAL A 221 24.07 -24.24 -2.73
CA VAL A 221 25.20 -25.17 -2.57
C VAL A 221 24.91 -26.54 -3.16
N ALA A 222 23.64 -26.96 -3.20
CA ALA A 222 23.24 -28.22 -3.81
C ALA A 222 23.08 -28.13 -5.34
N MET A 223 23.05 -26.91 -5.89
CA MET A 223 23.05 -26.68 -7.34
C MET A 223 24.47 -26.73 -7.87
N ARG A 224 24.68 -27.30 -9.06
CA ARG A 224 26.00 -27.39 -9.70
C ARG A 224 26.06 -26.57 -10.99
N PRO A 225 26.05 -25.22 -10.89
CA PRO A 225 25.95 -24.35 -12.06
C PRO A 225 27.14 -24.46 -13.02
N GLU A 226 28.30 -24.89 -12.55
CA GLU A 226 29.49 -25.08 -13.40
C GLU A 226 29.46 -26.41 -14.17
N GLU A 227 28.71 -27.41 -13.69
CA GLU A 227 28.66 -28.75 -14.29
C GLU A 227 27.36 -29.02 -15.07
N ASN A 228 26.24 -28.39 -14.67
CA ASN A 228 24.92 -28.71 -15.20
C ASN A 228 24.22 -27.46 -15.77
N VAL A 229 23.77 -27.56 -17.02
CA VAL A 229 23.12 -26.45 -17.76
C VAL A 229 21.81 -26.00 -17.10
N PHE A 230 21.01 -26.92 -16.56
CA PHE A 230 19.76 -26.58 -15.87
C PHE A 230 20.06 -25.85 -14.56
N ASP A 231 21.05 -26.32 -13.79
CA ASP A 231 21.47 -25.65 -12.56
C ASP A 231 22.07 -24.26 -12.85
N ALA A 232 22.75 -24.09 -13.98
CA ALA A 232 23.25 -22.78 -14.43
C ALA A 232 22.10 -21.80 -14.72
N GLN A 233 21.05 -22.27 -15.41
CA GLN A 233 19.86 -21.47 -15.69
C GLN A 233 19.06 -21.14 -14.41
N GLY A 234 18.93 -22.11 -13.51
CA GLY A 234 18.31 -21.91 -12.20
C GLY A 234 19.09 -20.89 -11.37
N ALA A 235 20.41 -21.03 -11.26
CA ALA A 235 21.27 -20.09 -10.53
C ALA A 235 21.19 -18.66 -11.11
N ARG A 236 21.14 -18.52 -12.43
CA ARG A 236 20.89 -17.24 -13.09
C ARG A 236 19.52 -16.67 -12.71
N THR A 237 18.47 -17.47 -12.77
CA THR A 237 17.10 -17.05 -12.43
C THR A 237 17.01 -16.57 -10.98
N ILE A 238 17.64 -17.29 -10.05
CA ILE A 238 17.73 -16.89 -8.64
C ILE A 238 18.49 -15.56 -8.52
N ALA A 239 19.64 -15.43 -9.16
CA ALA A 239 20.44 -14.21 -9.11
C ALA A 239 19.65 -13.01 -9.64
N GLU A 240 18.97 -13.15 -10.79
CA GLU A 240 18.12 -12.11 -11.38
C GLU A 240 17.00 -11.69 -10.42
N GLN A 241 16.25 -12.65 -9.87
CA GLN A 241 15.16 -12.38 -8.94
C GLN A 241 15.67 -11.73 -7.64
N VAL A 242 16.74 -12.25 -7.05
CA VAL A 242 17.33 -11.71 -5.81
C VAL A 242 17.86 -10.29 -6.03
N GLN A 243 18.54 -10.01 -7.15
CA GLN A 243 18.99 -8.64 -7.44
C GLN A 243 17.80 -7.70 -7.70
N ALA A 244 16.77 -8.14 -8.43
CA ALA A 244 15.57 -7.33 -8.63
C ALA A 244 14.89 -6.98 -7.30
N GLN A 245 14.71 -7.97 -6.42
CA GLN A 245 14.16 -7.75 -5.08
C GLN A 245 15.06 -6.87 -4.21
N ARG A 246 16.39 -6.97 -4.36
CA ARG A 246 17.33 -6.09 -3.65
C ARG A 246 17.19 -4.63 -4.06
N VAL A 247 17.00 -4.36 -5.36
CA VAL A 247 16.75 -2.99 -5.87
C VAL A 247 15.41 -2.47 -5.36
N ILE A 248 14.34 -3.26 -5.45
CA ILE A 248 13.01 -2.89 -4.95
C ILE A 248 13.07 -2.60 -3.44
N ARG A 249 13.72 -3.47 -2.66
CA ARG A 249 13.90 -3.25 -1.22
C ARG A 249 14.64 -1.95 -0.95
N ASN A 250 15.72 -1.68 -1.67
CA ASN A 250 16.46 -0.44 -1.50
C ASN A 250 15.62 0.78 -1.89
N GLN A 251 14.84 0.71 -2.97
CA GLN A 251 13.94 1.77 -3.38
C GLN A 251 12.90 2.07 -2.29
N ILE A 252 12.26 1.03 -1.74
CA ILE A 252 11.29 1.17 -0.65
C ILE A 252 11.94 1.80 0.59
N GLU A 253 13.14 1.36 0.96
CA GLU A 253 13.92 1.95 2.07
C GLU A 253 14.21 3.44 1.81
N ARG A 254 14.69 3.80 0.61
CA ARG A 254 14.99 5.20 0.25
C ARG A 254 13.74 6.08 0.18
N GLU A 255 12.64 5.58 -0.38
CA GLU A 255 11.37 6.28 -0.42
C GLU A 255 10.78 6.46 0.98
N ALA A 256 10.95 5.47 1.87
CA ALA A 256 10.59 5.60 3.27
C ALA A 256 11.43 6.68 3.97
N ASP A 257 12.75 6.66 3.78
CA ASP A 257 13.68 7.68 4.34
C ASP A 257 13.33 9.10 3.84
N GLN A 258 13.04 9.25 2.55
CA GLN A 258 12.62 10.53 1.97
C GLN A 258 11.32 11.01 2.58
N ARG A 259 10.29 10.16 2.67
CA ARG A 259 9.01 10.52 3.30
C ARG A 259 9.17 10.92 4.77
N VAL A 260 9.98 10.18 5.53
CA VAL A 260 10.28 10.53 6.93
C VAL A 260 11.00 11.88 6.99
N LYS A 261 11.98 12.13 6.11
CA LYS A 261 12.71 13.40 6.09
C LYS A 261 11.82 14.57 5.68
N GLU A 262 10.97 14.40 4.68
CA GLU A 262 9.97 15.40 4.29
C GLU A 262 9.00 15.72 5.43
N GLN A 263 8.51 14.69 6.12
CA GLN A 263 7.65 14.87 7.28
C GLN A 263 8.37 15.59 8.43
N ASN A 264 9.64 15.27 8.68
CA ASN A 264 10.46 15.96 9.67
C ASN A 264 10.69 17.43 9.27
N VAL A 265 10.99 17.72 8.01
CA VAL A 265 11.15 19.11 7.53
C VAL A 265 9.85 19.90 7.66
N LYS A 266 8.71 19.32 7.28
CA LYS A 266 7.39 19.94 7.47
C LYS A 266 7.10 20.19 8.95
N THR A 267 7.45 19.24 9.81
CA THR A 267 7.30 19.38 11.26
C THR A 267 8.19 20.50 11.79
N SER A 268 9.46 20.57 11.39
CA SER A 268 10.38 21.65 11.77
C SER A 268 9.91 23.02 11.26
N GLN A 269 9.41 23.11 10.03
CA GLN A 269 8.82 24.34 9.50
C GLN A 269 7.59 24.78 10.29
N TYR A 270 6.72 23.83 10.65
CA TYR A 270 5.55 24.10 11.48
C TYR A 270 5.95 24.59 12.88
N VAL A 271 6.92 23.94 13.52
CA VAL A 271 7.47 24.37 14.82
C VAL A 271 8.06 25.78 14.71
N ALA A 272 8.87 26.05 13.70
CA ALA A 272 9.45 27.39 13.50
C ALA A 272 8.37 28.47 13.26
N GLN A 273 7.31 28.15 12.51
CA GLN A 273 6.17 29.06 12.32
C GLN A 273 5.45 29.33 13.65
N GLN A 274 5.24 28.29 14.48
CA GLN A 274 4.65 28.45 15.80
C GLN A 274 5.53 29.31 16.72
N GLU A 275 6.85 29.10 16.71
CA GLU A 275 7.79 29.93 17.50
C GLU A 275 7.74 31.40 17.08
N VAL A 276 7.65 31.70 15.78
CA VAL A 276 7.50 33.08 15.28
C VAL A 276 6.16 33.68 15.72
N LEU A 277 5.07 32.91 15.67
CA LEU A 277 3.75 33.36 16.13
C LEU A 277 3.75 33.61 17.65
N GLU A 278 4.34 32.72 18.44
CA GLU A 278 4.49 32.89 19.88
C GLU A 278 5.36 34.10 20.23
N ALA A 279 6.49 34.28 19.53
CA ALA A 279 7.37 35.43 19.73
C ALA A 279 6.65 36.74 19.40
N ARG A 280 5.88 36.76 18.31
CA ARG A 280 5.05 37.91 17.94
C ARG A 280 3.95 38.18 18.98
N ALA A 281 3.24 37.15 19.43
CA ALA A 281 2.22 37.30 20.47
C ALA A 281 2.81 37.80 21.80
N LYS A 282 4.00 37.32 22.18
CA LYS A 282 4.75 37.82 23.34
C LYS A 282 5.15 39.28 23.17
N ALA A 283 5.69 39.66 22.01
CA ALA A 283 6.06 41.04 21.71
C ALA A 283 4.85 41.99 21.72
N GLU A 284 3.71 41.57 21.16
CA GLU A 284 2.46 42.33 21.18
C GLU A 284 1.89 42.44 22.61
N ALA A 285 1.95 41.38 23.42
CA ALA A 285 1.55 41.41 24.82
C ALA A 285 2.44 42.33 25.67
N GLU A 286 3.76 42.30 25.45
CA GLU A 286 4.71 43.22 26.10
C GLU A 286 4.48 44.67 25.68
N ALA A 287 4.26 44.92 24.38
CA ALA A 287 3.92 46.24 23.88
C ALA A 287 2.61 46.76 24.51
N ALA A 288 1.56 45.93 24.57
CA ALA A 288 0.30 46.28 25.22
C ALA A 288 0.47 46.56 26.72
N LYS A 289 1.29 45.75 27.42
CA LYS A 289 1.62 45.98 28.84
C LYS A 289 2.35 47.31 29.03
N ASN A 290 3.32 47.61 28.17
CA ASN A 290 4.08 48.87 28.22
C ASN A 290 3.17 50.09 27.94
N ILE A 291 2.24 49.97 26.98
CA ILE A 291 1.25 51.01 26.70
C ILE A 291 0.33 51.20 27.91
N ALA A 292 -0.25 50.12 28.46
CA ALA A 292 -1.12 50.20 29.63
C ALA A 292 -0.39 50.78 30.86
N GLN A 293 0.88 50.44 31.06
CA GLN A 293 1.69 50.99 32.14
C GLN A 293 2.00 52.48 31.92
N SER A 294 2.29 52.88 30.69
CA SER A 294 2.48 54.29 30.31
C SER A 294 1.20 55.09 30.53
N GLU A 295 0.04 54.59 30.08
CA GLU A 295 -1.26 55.22 30.31
C GLU A 295 -1.61 55.32 31.80
N SER A 296 -1.33 54.27 32.58
CA SER A 296 -1.51 54.30 34.04
C SER A 296 -0.61 55.33 34.71
N GLN A 297 0.65 55.48 34.25
CA GLN A 297 1.56 56.52 34.74
C GLN A 297 1.07 57.92 34.35
N GLN A 298 0.59 58.11 33.12
CA GLN A 298 0.01 59.38 32.68
C GLN A 298 -1.22 59.75 33.51
N LYS A 299 -2.14 58.80 33.75
CA LYS A 299 -3.31 59.02 34.63
C LYS A 299 -2.89 59.33 36.07
N ALA A 300 -1.86 58.65 36.60
CA ALA A 300 -1.34 58.96 37.93
C ALA A 300 -0.73 60.37 37.99
N GLN A 301 -0.01 60.80 36.95
CA GLN A 301 0.55 62.15 36.86
C GLN A 301 -0.53 63.22 36.72
N THR A 302 -1.59 62.99 35.93
CA THR A 302 -2.70 63.95 35.81
C THR A 302 -3.47 64.07 37.11
N VAL A 303 -3.78 62.96 37.78
CA VAL A 303 -4.43 62.99 39.11
C VAL A 303 -3.54 63.67 40.15
N ALA A 304 -2.24 63.40 40.17
CA ALA A 304 -1.30 64.07 41.07
C ALA A 304 -1.21 65.59 40.79
N ALA A 305 -1.24 66.00 39.52
CA ALA A 305 -1.26 67.41 39.14
C ALA A 305 -2.59 68.10 39.54
N GLU A 306 -3.73 67.43 39.40
CA GLU A 306 -5.02 67.93 39.88
C GLU A 306 -5.06 68.05 41.41
N GLN A 307 -4.57 67.05 42.13
CA GLN A 307 -4.43 67.10 43.59
C GLN A 307 -3.50 68.22 44.04
N SER A 308 -2.38 68.43 43.33
CA SER A 308 -1.45 69.54 43.61
C SER A 308 -2.10 70.91 43.36
N LYS A 309 -2.92 71.06 42.31
CA LYS A 309 -3.71 72.28 42.08
C LYS A 309 -4.72 72.52 43.19
N LEU A 310 -5.46 71.50 43.61
CA LEU A 310 -6.42 71.59 44.72
C LEU A 310 -5.72 71.93 46.04
N ALA A 311 -4.58 71.29 46.33
CA ALA A 311 -3.76 71.60 47.50
C ALA A 311 -3.18 73.02 47.44
N GLY A 312 -2.81 73.51 46.26
CA GLY A 312 -2.38 74.88 46.03
C GLY A 312 -3.49 75.89 46.32
N ILE A 313 -4.72 75.63 45.87
CA ILE A 313 -5.89 76.48 46.17
C ILE A 313 -6.17 76.49 47.68
N ALA A 314 -6.17 75.32 48.33
CA ALA A 314 -6.37 75.22 49.78
C ALA A 314 -5.28 75.96 50.58
N ARG A 315 -4.01 75.93 50.15
CA ARG A 315 -2.93 76.74 50.76
C ARG A 315 -3.15 78.23 50.59
N VAL A 316 -3.58 78.67 49.42
CA VAL A 316 -3.87 80.09 49.15
C VAL A 316 -5.07 80.59 49.96
N GLU A 317 -6.10 79.77 50.17
CA GLU A 317 -7.22 80.08 51.05
C GLU A 317 -6.79 80.16 52.52
N ALA A 318 -6.00 79.19 53.00
CA ALA A 318 -5.43 79.23 54.35
C ALA A 318 -4.54 80.47 54.58
N ASP A 319 -3.68 80.82 53.61
CA ASP A 319 -2.84 82.03 53.67
C ASP A 319 -3.69 83.31 53.64
N ARG A 320 -4.84 83.31 52.95
CA ARG A 320 -5.80 84.43 52.96
C ARG A 320 -6.43 84.62 54.33
N GLU A 321 -6.86 83.54 54.99
CA GLU A 321 -7.42 83.61 56.34
C GLU A 321 -6.38 84.12 57.36
N VAL A 322 -5.13 83.64 57.29
CA VAL A 322 -4.05 84.12 58.16
C VAL A 322 -3.75 85.61 57.91
N LYS A 323 -3.78 86.07 56.66
CA LYS A 323 -3.61 87.49 56.31
C LYS A 323 -4.76 88.36 56.79
N LEU A 324 -6.01 87.87 56.74
CA LEU A 324 -7.16 88.60 57.27
C LEU A 324 -7.08 88.73 58.80
N ALA A 325 -6.73 87.64 59.50
CA ALA A 325 -6.56 87.66 60.96
C ALA A 325 -5.42 88.59 61.42
N THR A 326 -4.31 88.63 60.69
CA THR A 326 -3.20 89.56 60.99
C THR A 326 -3.59 91.01 60.74
N VAL A 327 -4.33 91.33 59.66
CA VAL A 327 -4.82 92.70 59.42
C VAL A 327 -5.78 93.18 60.50
N GLU A 328 -6.66 92.32 61.02
CA GLU A 328 -7.53 92.66 62.15
C GLU A 328 -6.73 92.94 63.43
N GLN A 329 -5.69 92.16 63.69
CA GLN A 329 -4.79 92.38 64.81
C GLN A 329 -4.03 93.71 64.70
N THR A 330 -3.53 94.07 63.51
CA THR A 330 -2.81 95.33 63.29
C THR A 330 -3.71 96.55 63.47
N LYS A 331 -4.97 96.48 63.02
CA LYS A 331 -5.96 97.56 63.23
C LYS A 331 -6.27 97.79 64.70
N ALA A 332 -6.34 96.73 65.51
CA ALA A 332 -6.54 96.86 66.96
C ALA A 332 -5.36 97.56 67.65
N VAL A 333 -4.13 97.33 67.16
CA VAL A 333 -2.91 97.98 67.68
C VAL A 333 -2.80 99.45 67.25
N GLU A 334 -3.20 99.81 66.02
CA GLU A 334 -3.19 101.21 65.56
C GLU A 334 -4.17 102.10 66.33
N VAL A 335 -5.37 101.60 66.68
CA VAL A 335 -6.34 102.35 67.49
C VAL A 335 -5.79 102.63 68.90
N ALA A 336 -5.05 101.70 69.49
CA ALA A 336 -4.41 101.88 70.79
C ALA A 336 -3.25 102.89 70.74
N ASN A 337 -2.50 102.94 69.63
CA ASN A 337 -1.39 103.86 69.44
C ASN A 337 -1.85 105.30 69.14
N GLN A 338 -2.95 105.50 68.40
CA GLN A 338 -3.50 106.84 68.14
C GLN A 338 -3.96 107.55 69.42
N GLN A 339 -4.39 106.81 70.46
CA GLN A 339 -4.73 107.38 71.75
C GLN A 339 -3.48 107.82 72.56
N ARG A 340 -2.32 107.19 72.35
CA ARG A 340 -1.04 107.62 72.96
C ARG A 340 -0.44 108.82 72.24
N GLU A 341 -0.59 108.91 70.92
CA GLU A 341 -0.01 109.99 70.09
C GLU A 341 -0.65 111.37 70.38
N GLN A 342 -1.93 111.43 70.72
CA GLN A 342 -2.58 112.69 71.14
C GLN A 342 -2.05 113.22 72.48
N ALA A 343 -1.47 112.36 73.33
CA ALA A 343 -0.86 112.76 74.60
C ALA A 343 0.59 113.27 74.43
N GLU A 344 1.32 112.83 73.40
CA GLU A 344 2.71 113.24 73.14
C GLU A 344 2.84 114.56 72.37
N GLN A 345 1.80 114.96 71.60
CA GLN A 345 1.81 116.22 70.83
C GLN A 345 1.84 117.49 71.70
N ILE A 346 1.53 117.42 73.00
CA ILE A 346 1.68 118.53 73.96
C ILE A 346 3.16 118.65 74.44
N ALA A 347 3.96 117.59 74.36
CA ALA A 347 5.34 117.56 74.86
C ALA A 347 6.42 117.79 73.77
N ALA A 348 6.06 117.69 72.49
CA ALA A 348 7.01 117.73 71.36
C ALA A 348 7.49 119.15 70.95
N VAL A 349 6.81 120.22 71.37
CA VAL A 349 7.22 121.62 71.09
C VAL A 349 8.49 122.04 71.86
N ALA A 350 8.94 121.23 72.84
CA ALA A 350 10.13 121.53 73.65
C ALA A 350 11.46 120.94 73.14
N ARG A 351 11.47 120.09 72.10
CA ARG A 351 12.69 119.34 71.69
C ARG A 351 13.16 119.55 70.25
N GLU A 352 12.69 120.59 69.59
CA GLU A 352 13.05 120.93 68.20
C GLU A 352 14.40 121.70 68.07
N ARG A 353 15.33 121.54 69.02
CA ARG A 353 16.61 122.30 69.02
C ARG A 353 17.89 121.48 69.24
N ALA A 354 17.97 120.23 68.79
CA ALA A 354 19.23 119.50 68.90
C ALA A 354 19.61 118.64 67.67
N VAL A 355 20.32 119.31 66.74
CA VAL A 355 21.57 118.83 66.08
C VAL A 355 21.46 117.51 65.28
N GLU A 356 21.55 117.43 63.95
CA GLU A 356 22.33 118.16 62.93
C GLU A 356 23.87 118.04 63.07
N LEU A 357 24.45 116.84 62.81
CA LEU A 357 25.83 116.61 62.29
C LEU A 357 26.22 115.11 62.40
N ALA A 358 26.38 114.40 61.27
CA ALA A 358 27.31 113.26 61.11
C ALA A 358 27.19 112.64 59.70
N ARG A 359 27.36 113.47 58.67
CA ARG A 359 27.33 113.06 57.26
C ARG A 359 28.65 113.44 56.61
N ARG A 360 29.68 112.58 56.70
CA ARG A 360 30.83 112.47 55.76
C ARG A 360 31.92 111.55 56.32
N GLU A 361 32.19 110.45 55.63
CA GLU A 361 33.54 109.84 55.49
C GLU A 361 33.51 108.81 54.35
N GLN A 362 33.89 109.28 53.17
CA GLN A 362 34.13 108.48 51.97
C GLN A 362 35.64 108.20 51.89
N GLN A 363 35.97 106.98 51.45
CA GLN A 363 37.05 106.67 50.50
C GLN A 363 38.50 106.90 50.93
N ILE A 364 39.23 105.81 51.23
CA ILE A 364 40.67 105.68 50.92
C ILE A 364 41.02 104.22 50.54
N ALA A 365 41.83 104.10 49.48
CA ALA A 365 42.85 103.08 49.17
C ALA A 365 42.48 101.71 48.55
N VAL A 366 42.24 101.77 47.24
CA VAL A 366 42.80 100.82 46.27
C VAL A 366 44.26 101.23 46.01
N ALA A 367 45.27 100.40 46.29
CA ALA A 367 46.63 100.61 45.73
C ALA A 367 47.69 99.48 45.84
N GLU A 368 47.60 98.45 46.68
CA GLU A 368 48.87 97.80 47.11
C GLU A 368 49.14 96.31 46.81
N ALA A 369 48.36 95.59 45.99
CA ALA A 369 48.65 94.14 45.85
C ALA A 369 48.55 93.55 44.44
N GLU A 370 48.92 94.30 43.40
CA GLU A 370 49.49 93.67 42.20
C GLU A 370 50.83 92.96 42.53
N LYS A 371 51.26 92.11 41.60
CA LYS A 371 52.66 91.72 41.32
C LYS A 371 53.28 90.49 41.97
N LYS A 372 52.57 89.65 42.73
CA LYS A 372 53.27 88.50 43.37
C LYS A 372 53.29 87.11 42.72
N ARG A 373 52.46 86.68 41.76
CA ARG A 373 52.51 85.25 41.35
C ARG A 373 52.29 84.91 39.87
N ALA A 374 52.91 85.68 38.98
CA ALA A 374 53.12 85.32 37.57
C ALA A 374 54.30 84.33 37.36
N ALA A 375 54.55 83.37 38.26
CA ALA A 375 55.77 82.54 38.20
C ALA A 375 55.57 81.03 38.41
N ALA A 376 54.34 80.50 38.44
CA ALA A 376 54.14 79.14 38.97
C ALA A 376 53.68 78.03 38.02
N GLU A 377 53.05 78.26 36.85
CA GLU A 377 52.42 77.11 36.14
C GLU A 377 52.74 77.00 34.65
N ALA A 378 54.02 77.23 34.36
CA ALA A 378 54.75 76.62 33.24
C ALA A 378 54.95 75.09 33.39
N ALA A 379 54.14 74.40 34.20
CA ALA A 379 54.34 73.00 34.60
C ALA A 379 53.24 72.02 34.11
N ARG A 380 52.32 72.45 33.22
CA ARG A 380 51.26 71.57 32.67
C ARG A 380 51.44 71.20 31.21
N LEU A 381 52.67 71.31 30.70
CA LEU A 381 53.06 70.97 29.32
C LEU A 381 53.72 69.58 29.16
N GLU A 382 53.79 68.74 30.19
CA GLU A 382 54.38 67.39 30.07
C GLU A 382 53.36 66.27 29.77
N THR A 383 52.08 66.58 29.55
CA THR A 383 51.08 65.58 29.07
C THR A 383 50.94 65.62 27.55
N GLU A 384 52.08 65.66 26.86
CA GLU A 384 52.16 65.60 25.41
C GLU A 384 52.10 64.14 24.87
N GLN A 385 52.27 63.10 25.68
CA GLN A 385 52.70 61.80 25.14
C GLN A 385 51.79 60.61 25.46
N GLN A 386 50.51 60.73 25.14
CA GLN A 386 49.77 59.59 24.58
C GLN A 386 49.08 60.07 23.30
N ARG A 387 49.83 60.05 22.21
CA ARG A 387 49.68 59.02 21.17
C ARG A 387 48.28 59.06 20.56
N LYS A 388 48.18 59.60 19.36
CA LYS A 388 48.36 58.74 18.17
C LYS A 388 47.45 57.51 18.22
N ALA A 389 46.16 57.77 18.09
CA ALA A 389 45.24 56.95 17.32
C ALA A 389 44.35 57.98 16.60
N ALA A 390 44.90 58.56 15.53
CA ALA A 390 44.63 58.04 14.18
C ALA A 390 43.40 58.77 13.61
N GLU A 391 43.41 59.31 12.41
CA GLU A 391 44.44 59.51 11.41
C GLU A 391 43.74 60.36 10.35
N GLN A 392 44.46 61.38 9.89
CA GLN A 392 44.52 61.81 8.50
C GLN A 392 43.32 62.44 7.76
N ALA A 393 43.74 63.52 7.09
CA ALA A 393 43.38 63.93 5.72
C ALA A 393 42.14 64.80 5.52
N VAL A 394 42.30 66.06 5.95
CA VAL A 394 42.24 67.28 5.13
C VAL A 394 41.74 67.17 3.66
N LEU A 395 41.03 68.25 3.27
CA LEU A 395 41.07 68.98 1.98
C LEU A 395 39.87 68.82 1.03
N THR A 396 39.02 69.86 1.10
CA THR A 396 38.69 70.80 0.00
C THR A 396 37.28 70.80 -0.64
N VAL A 397 36.82 72.05 -0.80
CA VAL A 397 35.90 72.64 -1.78
C VAL A 397 34.40 72.63 -1.47
N GLU A 398 33.99 73.82 -1.03
CA GLU A 398 32.73 74.51 -1.24
C GLU A 398 32.11 74.35 -2.64
N VAL A 399 30.79 74.11 -2.64
CA VAL A 399 29.79 74.68 -3.56
C VAL A 399 29.86 74.27 -5.04
N ARG A 400 29.02 73.31 -5.43
CA ARG A 400 28.13 73.45 -6.60
C ARG A 400 26.90 72.54 -6.49
N ALA A 401 25.83 73.08 -5.89
CA ALA A 401 24.54 72.45 -5.65
C ALA A 401 23.67 72.21 -6.91
N THR A 402 24.25 71.96 -8.09
CA THR A 402 23.46 71.69 -9.31
C THR A 402 24.24 70.81 -10.29
N ALA A 403 24.27 69.49 -10.08
CA ALA A 403 24.57 68.48 -11.12
C ALA A 403 24.47 66.99 -10.67
N GLU A 404 23.92 66.66 -9.50
CA GLU A 404 23.82 65.25 -9.05
C GLU A 404 22.41 64.64 -9.12
N ARG A 405 21.41 65.38 -9.61
CA ARG A 405 20.04 64.84 -9.74
C ARG A 405 19.76 64.06 -11.03
N ASP A 406 20.68 64.07 -12.01
CA ASP A 406 20.45 63.48 -13.34
C ASP A 406 21.28 62.23 -13.67
N LYS A 407 22.24 61.82 -12.84
CA LYS A 407 23.01 60.57 -13.08
C LYS A 407 22.36 59.31 -12.51
N ASP A 408 21.57 59.41 -11.45
CA ASP A 408 20.97 58.22 -10.81
C ASP A 408 19.77 57.63 -11.57
N LYS A 409 19.15 58.39 -12.48
CA LYS A 409 18.02 57.89 -13.29
C LYS A 409 18.43 57.08 -14.52
N THR A 410 19.69 57.15 -14.97
CA THR A 410 20.14 56.43 -16.19
C THR A 410 20.85 55.10 -15.88
N VAL A 411 21.45 54.96 -14.70
CA VAL A 411 22.12 53.72 -14.27
C VAL A 411 21.12 52.66 -13.81
N ILE A 412 20.06 53.06 -13.09
CA ILE A 412 19.00 52.14 -12.61
C ILE A 412 18.11 51.67 -13.78
N ALA A 413 17.81 52.53 -14.75
CA ALA A 413 17.01 52.15 -15.92
C ALA A 413 17.73 51.15 -16.85
N LYS A 414 19.06 51.26 -17.00
CA LYS A 414 19.84 50.31 -17.82
C LYS A 414 20.14 48.99 -17.11
N GLN A 415 20.26 48.96 -15.78
CA GLN A 415 20.41 47.70 -15.03
C GLN A 415 19.11 46.88 -15.00
N ALA A 416 17.94 47.52 -14.92
CA ALA A 416 16.66 46.82 -15.01
C ALA A 416 16.40 46.21 -16.40
N GLN A 417 16.87 46.85 -17.48
CA GLN A 417 16.68 46.39 -18.86
C GLN A 417 17.62 45.22 -19.23
N VAL A 418 18.80 45.16 -18.62
CA VAL A 418 19.73 44.02 -18.77
C VAL A 418 19.27 42.80 -17.96
N GLU A 419 18.71 42.99 -16.77
CA GLU A 419 18.18 41.87 -15.97
C GLU A 419 16.86 41.32 -16.56
N GLN A 420 15.98 42.17 -17.11
CA GLN A 420 14.77 41.73 -17.81
C GLN A 420 15.09 40.94 -19.08
N SER A 421 16.04 41.41 -19.90
CA SER A 421 16.42 40.70 -21.14
C SER A 421 17.13 39.36 -20.86
N ARG A 422 17.88 39.26 -19.75
CA ARG A 422 18.46 37.99 -19.29
C ARG A 422 17.37 37.01 -18.83
N ILE A 423 16.36 37.48 -18.08
CA ILE A 423 15.24 36.66 -17.63
C ILE A 423 14.37 36.20 -18.80
N GLU A 424 14.10 37.07 -19.80
CA GLU A 424 13.36 36.69 -21.01
C GLU A 424 14.12 35.65 -21.84
N GLN A 425 15.43 35.81 -22.05
CA GLN A 425 16.22 34.82 -22.79
C GLN A 425 16.30 33.47 -22.06
N GLN A 426 16.38 33.49 -20.72
CA GLN A 426 16.40 32.28 -19.90
C GLN A 426 15.03 31.58 -19.88
N MET A 427 13.93 32.34 -19.79
CA MET A 427 12.56 31.84 -19.95
C MET A 427 12.30 31.24 -21.33
N HIS A 428 12.77 31.87 -22.41
CA HIS A 428 12.61 31.33 -23.77
C HIS A 428 13.44 30.05 -23.97
N ALA A 429 14.62 29.94 -23.36
CA ALA A 429 15.43 28.72 -23.38
C ALA A 429 14.80 27.58 -22.55
N ASP A 430 14.25 27.89 -21.36
CA ASP A 430 13.62 26.90 -20.48
C ASP A 430 12.27 26.42 -21.05
N VAL A 431 11.50 27.30 -21.69
CA VAL A 431 10.25 26.93 -22.40
C VAL A 431 10.55 26.07 -23.63
N ALA A 432 11.62 26.38 -24.38
CA ALA A 432 12.04 25.55 -25.51
C ALA A 432 12.53 24.16 -25.05
N ALA A 433 13.33 24.10 -23.98
CA ALA A 433 13.79 22.84 -23.39
C ALA A 433 12.63 22.01 -22.82
N TYR A 434 11.67 22.65 -22.15
CA TYR A 434 10.47 21.98 -21.63
C TYR A 434 9.55 21.48 -22.75
N ALA A 435 9.43 22.22 -23.86
CA ALA A 435 8.67 21.80 -25.03
C ALA A 435 9.31 20.60 -25.75
N GLU A 436 10.64 20.54 -25.85
CA GLU A 436 11.39 19.40 -26.39
C GLU A 436 11.24 18.16 -25.50
N VAL A 437 11.37 18.31 -24.17
CA VAL A 437 11.17 17.20 -23.22
C VAL A 437 9.73 16.70 -23.27
N LYS A 438 8.73 17.59 -23.34
CA LYS A 438 7.33 17.17 -23.45
C LYS A 438 6.99 16.52 -24.79
N LYS A 439 7.63 16.94 -25.89
CA LYS A 439 7.54 16.22 -27.17
C LYS A 439 8.17 14.84 -27.08
N ALA A 440 9.35 14.72 -26.49
CA ALA A 440 10.03 13.43 -26.31
C ALA A 440 9.23 12.48 -25.41
N GLU A 441 8.65 12.96 -24.30
CA GLU A 441 7.75 12.18 -23.44
C GLU A 441 6.46 11.76 -24.17
N ALA A 442 5.89 12.65 -24.98
CA ALA A 442 4.72 12.34 -25.80
C ALA A 442 5.03 11.29 -26.87
N GLU A 443 6.19 11.37 -27.53
CA GLU A 443 6.67 10.39 -28.51
C GLU A 443 6.98 9.05 -27.85
N GLN A 444 7.59 9.04 -26.67
CA GLN A 444 7.84 7.81 -25.91
C GLN A 444 6.53 7.14 -25.47
N THR A 445 5.56 7.94 -25.02
CA THR A 445 4.22 7.44 -24.65
C THR A 445 3.46 6.94 -25.88
N ALA A 446 3.58 7.61 -27.02
CA ALA A 446 3.00 7.17 -28.29
C ALA A 446 3.64 5.86 -28.77
N ALA A 447 4.97 5.73 -28.69
CA ALA A 447 5.69 4.51 -29.05
C ALA A 447 5.33 3.33 -28.12
N GLN A 448 5.18 3.57 -26.82
CA GLN A 448 4.71 2.54 -25.87
C GLN A 448 3.30 2.09 -26.18
N LYS A 449 2.38 3.02 -26.49
CA LYS A 449 1.00 2.67 -26.88
C LYS A 449 0.95 1.93 -28.22
N GLN A 450 1.81 2.27 -29.18
CA GLN A 450 1.94 1.52 -30.44
C GLN A 450 2.53 0.12 -30.24
N ALA A 451 3.51 -0.03 -29.34
CA ALA A 451 4.06 -1.33 -28.98
C ALA A 451 3.00 -2.20 -28.29
N ALA A 452 2.24 -1.64 -27.35
CA ALA A 452 1.12 -2.33 -26.70
C ALA A 452 0.05 -2.74 -27.73
N ALA A 453 -0.33 -1.85 -28.65
CA ALA A 453 -1.28 -2.16 -29.72
C ALA A 453 -0.80 -3.29 -30.65
N ARG A 454 0.51 -3.33 -30.95
CA ARG A 454 1.12 -4.42 -31.76
C ARG A 454 1.12 -5.75 -31.01
N ILE A 455 1.39 -5.76 -29.70
CA ILE A 455 1.32 -6.97 -28.88
C ILE A 455 -0.11 -7.50 -28.84
N THR A 456 -1.10 -6.63 -28.59
CA THR A 456 -2.51 -7.04 -28.59
C THR A 456 -2.99 -7.54 -29.96
N LEU A 457 -2.51 -6.94 -31.07
CA LEU A 457 -2.80 -7.45 -32.42
C LEU A 457 -2.13 -8.81 -32.68
N ALA A 458 -0.90 -9.00 -32.22
CA ALA A 458 -0.18 -10.26 -32.33
C ALA A 458 -0.83 -11.38 -31.50
N GLU A 459 -1.32 -11.07 -30.30
CA GLU A 459 -2.08 -12.00 -29.46
C GLU A 459 -3.44 -12.36 -30.09
N ALA A 460 -4.16 -11.36 -30.62
CA ALA A 460 -5.42 -11.60 -31.31
C ALA A 460 -5.24 -12.45 -32.58
N THR A 461 -4.17 -12.23 -33.36
CA THR A 461 -3.85 -13.06 -34.53
C THR A 461 -3.38 -14.45 -34.16
N LYS A 462 -2.65 -14.62 -33.05
CA LYS A 462 -2.31 -15.93 -32.51
C LYS A 462 -3.57 -16.72 -32.13
N GLN A 463 -4.48 -16.11 -31.38
CA GLN A 463 -5.75 -16.73 -30.99
C GLN A 463 -6.63 -17.07 -32.20
N ALA A 464 -6.69 -16.20 -33.20
CA ALA A 464 -7.42 -16.49 -34.44
C ALA A 464 -6.85 -17.71 -35.17
N ARG A 465 -5.52 -17.83 -35.27
CA ARG A 465 -4.87 -18.99 -35.91
C ARG A 465 -4.97 -20.28 -35.10
N GLU A 466 -4.98 -20.20 -33.77
CA GLU A 466 -5.24 -21.35 -32.90
C GLU A 466 -6.66 -21.88 -33.12
N LEU A 467 -7.66 -20.99 -33.19
CA LEU A 467 -9.04 -21.38 -33.48
C LEU A 467 -9.22 -21.92 -34.91
N GLU A 468 -8.51 -21.37 -35.91
CA GLU A 468 -8.49 -21.92 -37.28
C GLU A 468 -7.83 -23.30 -37.33
N ALA A 469 -6.72 -23.50 -36.60
CA ALA A 469 -6.03 -24.79 -36.53
C ALA A 469 -6.88 -25.85 -35.80
N GLU A 470 -7.61 -25.48 -34.75
CA GLU A 470 -8.59 -26.35 -34.09
C GLU A 470 -9.76 -26.69 -35.02
N ALA A 471 -10.22 -25.73 -35.82
CA ALA A 471 -11.24 -25.97 -36.84
C ALA A 471 -10.75 -26.92 -37.95
N GLU A 472 -9.51 -26.76 -38.41
CA GLU A 472 -8.89 -27.67 -39.40
C GLU A 472 -8.63 -29.08 -38.83
N GLN A 473 -8.24 -29.19 -37.55
CA GLN A 473 -8.11 -30.49 -36.87
C GLN A 473 -9.48 -31.17 -36.68
N ALA A 474 -10.53 -30.40 -36.40
CA ALA A 474 -11.90 -30.92 -36.33
C ALA A 474 -12.40 -31.44 -37.70
N VAL A 475 -11.92 -30.87 -38.82
CA VAL A 475 -12.22 -31.36 -40.18
C VAL A 475 -11.37 -32.60 -40.54
N GLN A 476 -10.11 -32.69 -40.08
CA GLN A 476 -9.25 -33.86 -40.31
C GLN A 476 -9.59 -35.07 -39.44
N MET A 477 -10.36 -34.90 -38.35
CA MET A 477 -10.85 -36.00 -37.50
C MET A 477 -12.11 -36.71 -38.05
N VAL A 478 -12.48 -36.50 -39.32
CA VAL A 478 -13.52 -37.31 -39.98
C VAL A 478 -12.86 -38.50 -40.70
N PRO A 479 -12.83 -39.71 -40.11
CA PRO A 479 -12.39 -40.88 -40.85
C PRO A 479 -13.41 -41.25 -41.93
N VAL A 480 -12.91 -41.31 -43.17
CA VAL A 480 -13.48 -42.10 -44.26
C VAL A 480 -13.41 -43.57 -43.85
N THR A 481 -14.55 -44.26 -43.69
CA THR A 481 -14.84 -45.61 -44.23
C THR A 481 -16.20 -46.14 -43.71
N VAL A 482 -17.19 -46.05 -44.61
CA VAL A 482 -18.23 -47.01 -45.02
C VAL A 482 -19.07 -47.83 -44.01
N ALA A 483 -20.40 -47.74 -44.24
CA ALA A 483 -21.47 -48.74 -44.09
C ALA A 483 -22.21 -48.87 -42.74
N GLN A 484 -23.52 -48.62 -42.85
CA GLN A 484 -24.63 -49.00 -41.97
C GLN A 484 -24.83 -48.17 -40.69
N GLU A 485 -25.64 -47.12 -40.79
CA GLU A 485 -27.02 -47.16 -40.30
C GLU A 485 -27.69 -45.80 -40.55
N GLN A 486 -28.67 -45.82 -41.45
CA GLN A 486 -29.63 -44.74 -41.59
C GLN A 486 -30.53 -44.77 -40.35
N VAL A 487 -30.73 -43.58 -39.77
CA VAL A 487 -31.96 -43.06 -39.12
C VAL A 487 -31.55 -42.26 -37.88
N LYS A 488 -31.19 -40.99 -38.13
CA LYS A 488 -31.50 -39.79 -37.32
C LYS A 488 -30.76 -38.58 -37.91
N VAL A 489 -30.87 -38.41 -39.23
CA VAL A 489 -30.54 -37.16 -39.91
C VAL A 489 -31.86 -36.42 -40.10
N GLN A 490 -32.25 -35.63 -39.10
CA GLN A 490 -33.16 -34.49 -39.29
C GLN A 490 -33.15 -33.51 -38.10
N ASP A 491 -32.77 -33.94 -36.89
CA ASP A 491 -32.71 -33.03 -35.73
C ASP A 491 -31.36 -32.31 -35.55
N ALA A 492 -30.25 -32.86 -36.09
CA ALA A 492 -28.91 -32.28 -35.93
C ALA A 492 -28.55 -31.18 -36.96
N GLN A 493 -29.31 -31.04 -38.06
CA GLN A 493 -29.02 -30.01 -39.08
C GLN A 493 -29.58 -28.63 -38.73
N VAL A 494 -30.53 -28.53 -37.80
CA VAL A 494 -31.13 -27.26 -37.37
C VAL A 494 -30.35 -26.64 -36.22
N SER A 495 -29.82 -27.43 -35.27
CA SER A 495 -29.07 -26.91 -34.11
C SER A 495 -27.68 -26.40 -34.47
N VAL A 496 -27.04 -26.96 -35.50
CA VAL A 496 -25.72 -26.49 -35.98
C VAL A 496 -25.86 -25.19 -36.77
N LYS A 497 -26.90 -25.06 -37.61
CA LYS A 497 -27.18 -23.80 -38.31
C LYS A 497 -27.56 -22.65 -37.37
N ILE A 498 -28.24 -22.92 -36.26
CA ILE A 498 -28.55 -21.90 -35.24
C ILE A 498 -27.27 -21.44 -34.51
N ARG A 499 -26.35 -22.35 -34.18
CA ARG A 499 -25.07 -22.01 -33.54
C ARG A 499 -24.10 -21.28 -34.48
N ASP A 500 -24.05 -21.65 -35.76
CA ASP A 500 -23.23 -20.96 -36.76
C ASP A 500 -23.72 -19.53 -37.04
N LEU A 501 -25.05 -19.32 -37.07
CA LEU A 501 -25.65 -17.99 -37.23
C LEU A 501 -25.48 -17.12 -35.98
N GLU A 502 -25.55 -17.69 -34.77
CA GLU A 502 -25.28 -16.96 -33.51
C GLU A 502 -23.80 -16.56 -33.37
N GLY A 503 -22.87 -17.40 -33.84
CA GLY A 503 -21.44 -17.09 -33.89
C GLY A 503 -21.15 -15.92 -34.83
N GLN A 504 -21.63 -16.00 -36.08
CA GLN A 504 -21.43 -14.93 -37.08
C GLN A 504 -22.08 -13.60 -36.66
N ALA A 505 -23.28 -13.63 -36.06
CA ALA A 505 -23.94 -12.42 -35.56
C ALA A 505 -23.20 -11.76 -34.38
N ARG A 506 -22.54 -12.55 -33.51
CA ARG A 506 -21.71 -12.01 -32.41
C ARG A 506 -20.43 -11.37 -32.93
N PHE A 507 -19.73 -11.98 -33.87
CA PHE A 507 -18.54 -11.39 -34.48
C PHE A 507 -18.87 -10.12 -35.27
N GLU A 508 -19.99 -10.09 -35.99
CA GLU A 508 -20.42 -8.89 -36.72
C GLU A 508 -20.81 -7.76 -35.75
N LYS A 509 -21.45 -8.08 -34.62
CA LYS A 509 -21.78 -7.09 -33.59
C LYS A 509 -20.53 -6.52 -32.90
N ILE A 510 -19.57 -7.36 -32.54
CA ILE A 510 -18.31 -6.94 -31.92
C ILE A 510 -17.49 -6.09 -32.92
N ALA A 511 -17.45 -6.48 -34.21
CA ALA A 511 -16.77 -5.71 -35.25
C ALA A 511 -17.43 -4.33 -35.49
N ARG A 512 -18.76 -4.25 -35.48
CA ARG A 512 -19.49 -2.96 -35.56
C ARG A 512 -19.28 -2.11 -34.32
N GLU A 513 -19.30 -2.68 -33.12
CA GLU A 513 -19.01 -1.96 -31.88
C GLU A 513 -17.59 -1.39 -31.87
N LEU A 514 -16.60 -2.17 -32.32
CA LEU A 514 -15.23 -1.71 -32.48
C LEU A 514 -15.10 -0.59 -33.53
N GLN A 515 -15.82 -0.68 -34.66
CA GLN A 515 -15.84 0.40 -35.65
C GLN A 515 -16.48 1.69 -35.11
N VAL A 516 -17.56 1.57 -34.31
CA VAL A 516 -18.19 2.73 -33.65
C VAL A 516 -17.23 3.33 -32.62
N GLU A 517 -16.49 2.51 -31.88
CA GLU A 517 -15.53 2.97 -30.89
C GLU A 517 -14.30 3.63 -31.54
N LEU A 518 -13.78 3.05 -32.63
CA LEU A 518 -12.73 3.67 -33.44
C LEU A 518 -13.20 4.99 -34.08
N ALA A 519 -14.44 5.05 -34.57
CA ALA A 519 -15.03 6.28 -35.09
C ALA A 519 -15.22 7.35 -34.00
N LYS A 520 -15.62 6.96 -32.78
CA LYS A 520 -15.68 7.86 -31.63
C LYS A 520 -14.30 8.39 -31.25
N ILE A 521 -13.29 7.53 -31.21
CA ILE A 521 -11.90 7.93 -30.90
C ILE A 521 -11.36 8.87 -31.99
N ALA A 522 -11.68 8.62 -33.26
CA ALA A 522 -11.31 9.51 -34.37
C ALA A 522 -12.01 10.88 -34.26
N ALA A 523 -13.32 10.89 -33.96
CA ALA A 523 -14.08 12.12 -33.74
C ALA A 523 -13.57 12.91 -32.52
N ASP A 524 -13.22 12.23 -31.42
CA ASP A 524 -12.62 12.85 -30.23
C ASP A 524 -11.24 13.44 -30.53
N LYS A 525 -10.44 12.75 -31.35
CA LYS A 525 -9.14 13.23 -31.82
C LYS A 525 -9.32 14.50 -32.67
N GLU A 526 -10.26 14.51 -33.61
CA GLU A 526 -10.56 15.69 -34.44
C GLU A 526 -11.13 16.85 -33.60
N ALA A 527 -12.04 16.57 -32.66
CA ALA A 527 -12.57 17.59 -31.75
C ALA A 527 -11.48 18.21 -30.87
N ARG A 528 -10.52 17.42 -30.39
CA ARG A 528 -9.36 17.92 -29.63
C ARG A 528 -8.40 18.73 -30.50
N ILE A 529 -8.19 18.33 -31.76
CA ILE A 529 -7.36 19.09 -32.70
C ILE A 529 -8.03 20.42 -33.04
N ALA A 530 -9.34 20.42 -33.32
CA ALA A 530 -10.11 21.62 -33.59
C ALA A 530 -10.19 22.55 -32.37
N ALA A 531 -10.34 22.01 -31.16
CA ALA A 531 -10.31 22.78 -29.92
C ALA A 531 -8.92 23.38 -29.65
N ALA A 532 -7.84 22.64 -29.91
CA ALA A 532 -6.48 23.16 -29.80
C ALA A 532 -6.17 24.24 -30.84
N GLN A 533 -6.69 24.09 -32.07
CA GLN A 533 -6.56 25.11 -33.13
C GLN A 533 -7.39 26.36 -32.83
N ALA A 534 -8.62 26.21 -32.32
CA ALA A 534 -9.47 27.32 -31.90
C ALA A 534 -8.88 28.06 -30.69
N PHE A 535 -8.33 27.33 -29.71
CA PHE A 535 -7.60 27.92 -28.58
C PHE A 535 -6.32 28.63 -29.03
N GLY A 536 -5.57 28.05 -29.98
CA GLY A 536 -4.40 28.68 -30.59
C GLY A 536 -4.73 29.95 -31.37
N GLN A 537 -5.81 29.95 -32.15
CA GLN A 537 -6.29 31.15 -32.86
C GLN A 537 -6.88 32.20 -31.92
N ALA A 538 -7.55 31.78 -30.84
CA ALA A 538 -8.05 32.69 -29.80
C ALA A 538 -6.90 33.36 -29.04
N LEU A 539 -5.82 32.63 -28.73
CA LEU A 539 -4.60 33.18 -28.14
C LEU A 539 -3.82 34.08 -29.11
N ALA A 540 -3.80 33.75 -30.41
CA ALA A 540 -3.12 34.55 -31.43
C ALA A 540 -3.86 35.88 -31.74
N ASN A 541 -5.19 35.89 -31.70
CA ASN A 541 -6.00 37.09 -31.93
C ASN A 541 -6.19 37.94 -30.66
N ALA A 542 -5.94 37.39 -29.47
CA ALA A 542 -6.01 38.12 -28.21
C ALA A 542 -4.62 38.64 -27.82
N ASN A 543 -4.35 39.92 -28.08
CA ASN A 543 -3.10 40.58 -27.66
C ASN A 543 -3.10 40.80 -26.14
N ILE A 544 -2.85 39.75 -25.36
CA ILE A 544 -2.84 39.77 -23.89
C ILE A 544 -1.40 39.70 -23.39
N GLN A 545 -0.93 40.79 -22.78
CA GLN A 545 0.34 40.81 -22.04
C GLN A 545 0.13 40.13 -20.67
N LEU A 546 0.63 38.90 -20.53
CA LEU A 546 0.53 38.11 -19.30
C LEU A 546 1.62 38.51 -18.30
N TRP A 547 1.24 39.02 -17.13
CA TRP A 547 2.10 39.05 -15.95
C TRP A 547 1.96 37.73 -15.18
N GLY A 548 3.11 37.13 -14.87
CA GLY A 548 3.24 35.72 -14.49
C GLY A 548 2.61 35.36 -13.15
N ASP A 549 1.68 34.41 -13.20
CA ASP A 549 1.46 33.39 -12.17
C ASP A 549 0.89 32.13 -12.87
N PRO A 550 1.55 30.96 -12.81
CA PRO A 550 1.09 29.71 -13.44
C PRO A 550 -0.35 29.33 -13.08
N ALA A 551 -0.81 29.68 -11.87
CA ALA A 551 -2.16 29.41 -11.41
C ALA A 551 -3.24 30.21 -12.18
N THR A 552 -2.89 31.37 -12.72
CA THR A 552 -3.82 32.21 -13.48
C THR A 552 -4.04 31.66 -14.88
N PHE A 553 -2.99 31.13 -15.53
CA PHE A 553 -3.09 30.44 -16.82
C PHE A 553 -3.95 29.17 -16.72
N GLU A 554 -3.81 28.41 -15.63
CA GLU A 554 -4.61 27.22 -15.36
C GLU A 554 -6.09 27.56 -15.10
N LYS A 555 -6.36 28.66 -14.40
CA LYS A 555 -7.74 29.16 -14.21
C LYS A 555 -8.37 29.68 -15.50
N MET A 556 -7.60 30.38 -16.33
CA MET A 556 -8.10 30.92 -17.60
C MET A 556 -8.35 29.82 -18.64
N SER A 557 -7.44 28.85 -18.75
CA SER A 557 -7.61 27.69 -19.63
C SER A 557 -8.76 26.79 -19.16
N SER A 558 -8.88 26.51 -17.85
CA SER A 558 -10.02 25.77 -17.32
C SER A 558 -11.36 26.51 -17.44
N ALA A 559 -11.36 27.86 -17.42
CA ALA A 559 -12.56 28.66 -17.69
C ALA A 559 -12.94 28.63 -19.18
N PHE A 560 -11.96 28.69 -20.09
CA PHE A 560 -12.18 28.56 -21.54
C PHE A 560 -12.75 27.20 -21.92
N TYR A 561 -12.14 26.11 -21.44
CA TYR A 561 -12.64 24.75 -21.70
C TYR A 561 -14.02 24.51 -21.08
N ARG A 562 -14.31 25.09 -19.90
CA ARG A 562 -15.65 25.06 -19.31
C ARG A 562 -16.67 25.85 -20.16
N GLY A 563 -16.31 27.04 -20.65
CA GLY A 563 -17.17 27.82 -21.55
C GLY A 563 -17.46 27.10 -22.87
N GLN A 564 -16.47 26.42 -23.43
CA GLN A 564 -16.63 25.61 -24.64
C GLN A 564 -17.49 24.36 -24.38
N ALA A 565 -17.36 23.71 -23.21
CA ALA A 565 -18.20 22.59 -22.82
C ALA A 565 -19.69 22.97 -22.66
N TRP A 566 -19.98 24.20 -22.22
CA TRP A 566 -21.36 24.73 -22.22
C TRP A 566 -21.85 25.06 -23.64
N GLY A 567 -20.98 25.58 -24.51
CA GLY A 567 -21.30 25.83 -25.92
C GLY A 567 -21.61 24.56 -26.72
N THR A 568 -20.85 23.48 -26.51
CA THR A 568 -21.10 22.18 -27.15
C THR A 568 -22.28 21.43 -26.54
N LEU A 569 -22.59 21.64 -25.24
CA LEU A 569 -23.82 21.16 -24.63
C LEU A 569 -25.06 21.83 -25.24
N ILE A 570 -25.02 23.14 -25.46
CA ILE A 570 -26.13 23.89 -26.06
C ILE A 570 -26.32 23.50 -27.54
N ASP A 571 -25.24 23.45 -28.33
CA ASP A 571 -25.30 23.07 -29.76
C ASP A 571 -25.64 21.58 -29.97
N GLY A 572 -25.25 20.71 -29.02
CA GLY A 572 -25.62 19.31 -28.97
C GLY A 572 -27.09 19.07 -28.57
N LEU A 573 -27.63 19.88 -27.66
CA LEU A 573 -29.04 19.83 -27.27
C LEU A 573 -29.96 20.36 -28.38
N ASP A 574 -29.51 21.38 -29.12
CA ASP A 574 -30.25 22.00 -30.23
C ASP A 574 -30.40 21.07 -31.44
N ARG A 575 -29.43 20.15 -31.64
CA ARG A 575 -29.46 19.19 -32.76
C ARG A 575 -30.15 17.86 -32.44
N ALA A 576 -30.34 17.53 -31.16
CA ALA A 576 -30.80 16.21 -30.72
C ALA A 576 -32.23 16.17 -30.14
N THR A 577 -32.95 17.30 -30.02
CA THR A 577 -34.29 17.33 -29.39
C THR A 577 -35.40 17.80 -30.35
N PRO A 578 -36.56 17.09 -30.42
CA PRO A 578 -37.74 17.59 -31.14
C PRO A 578 -38.33 18.85 -30.48
N ALA A 579 -38.82 19.78 -31.30
CA ALA A 579 -39.28 21.13 -30.94
C ALA A 579 -40.10 21.28 -29.63
N PRO A 580 -41.08 20.42 -29.27
CA PRO A 580 -41.87 20.64 -28.06
C PRO A 580 -41.11 20.39 -26.74
N ILE A 581 -39.96 19.72 -26.77
CA ILE A 581 -39.13 19.46 -25.58
C ILE A 581 -38.13 20.62 -25.36
N ARG A 582 -37.79 21.35 -26.42
CA ARG A 582 -36.90 22.52 -26.41
C ARG A 582 -37.46 23.63 -25.52
N ASP A 583 -38.73 23.96 -25.68
CA ASP A 583 -39.37 25.05 -24.95
C ASP A 583 -39.56 24.74 -23.46
N ALA A 584 -39.81 23.46 -23.13
CA ALA A 584 -39.92 23.02 -21.74
C ALA A 584 -38.57 22.97 -21.00
N ALA A 585 -37.50 22.58 -21.71
CA ALA A 585 -36.15 22.52 -21.14
C ALA A 585 -35.55 23.93 -20.93
N VAL A 586 -35.79 24.85 -21.86
CA VAL A 586 -35.37 26.26 -21.73
C VAL A 586 -36.12 26.94 -20.58
N ALA A 587 -37.45 26.73 -20.46
CA ALA A 587 -38.22 27.26 -19.34
C ALA A 587 -37.81 26.69 -17.97
N ALA A 588 -37.42 25.41 -17.91
CA ALA A 588 -36.92 24.78 -16.69
C ALA A 588 -35.52 25.28 -16.31
N ALA A 589 -34.65 25.55 -17.29
CA ALA A 589 -33.31 26.11 -17.06
C ALA A 589 -33.38 27.55 -16.55
N ASP A 590 -34.29 28.38 -17.07
CA ASP A 590 -34.53 29.75 -16.59
C ASP A 590 -35.09 29.78 -15.15
N ALA A 591 -35.98 28.83 -14.82
CA ALA A 591 -36.52 28.68 -13.47
C ALA A 591 -35.43 28.29 -12.45
N VAL A 592 -34.55 27.34 -12.80
CA VAL A 592 -33.44 26.91 -11.93
C VAL A 592 -32.37 28.00 -11.79
N GLY A 593 -32.07 28.75 -12.87
CA GLY A 593 -31.14 29.88 -12.84
C GLY A 593 -31.58 31.01 -11.89
N SER A 594 -32.87 31.34 -11.87
CA SER A 594 -33.41 32.38 -10.98
C SER A 594 -33.37 31.99 -9.49
N THR A 595 -33.54 30.70 -9.17
CA THR A 595 -33.48 30.19 -7.79
C THR A 595 -32.06 30.09 -7.25
N LEU A 596 -31.08 29.74 -8.08
CA LEU A 596 -29.66 29.75 -7.71
C LEU A 596 -29.11 31.16 -7.53
N GLY A 597 -29.56 32.13 -8.34
CA GLY A 597 -29.24 33.55 -8.17
C GLY A 597 -29.74 34.13 -6.84
N ALA A 598 -30.91 33.68 -6.36
CA ALA A 598 -31.48 34.11 -5.08
C ALA A 598 -30.78 33.49 -3.86
N VAL A 599 -30.23 32.27 -3.99
CA VAL A 599 -29.45 31.60 -2.94
C VAL A 599 -28.04 32.19 -2.83
N ALA A 600 -27.40 32.53 -3.96
CA ALA A 600 -26.11 33.22 -3.97
C ALA A 600 -26.18 34.62 -3.31
N LYS A 601 -27.30 35.33 -3.48
CA LYS A 601 -27.55 36.65 -2.87
C LYS A 601 -27.89 36.60 -1.37
N ARG A 602 -28.14 35.42 -0.81
CA ARG A 602 -28.44 35.21 0.62
C ARG A 602 -27.23 34.69 1.42
N VAL A 603 -26.28 34.07 0.74
CA VAL A 603 -25.01 33.58 1.33
C VAL A 603 -23.95 34.69 1.35
N ALA A 604 -24.04 35.69 0.47
CA ALA A 604 -23.31 36.95 0.59
C ALA A 604 -24.15 37.94 1.41
N GLY A 605 -23.83 38.06 2.70
CA GLY A 605 -24.59 38.84 3.69
C GLY A 605 -24.86 40.30 3.30
N ASP A 606 -26.04 40.76 3.74
CA ASP A 606 -26.58 42.11 3.66
C ASP A 606 -25.86 43.04 4.66
N ASN A 607 -25.43 44.23 4.25
CA ASN A 607 -26.02 45.55 4.61
C ASN A 607 -25.06 46.72 4.23
N PRO A 608 -25.46 48.01 4.25
CA PRO A 608 -25.83 48.75 3.05
C PRO A 608 -24.99 50.03 2.84
N GLU A 609 -24.81 50.48 1.60
CA GLU A 609 -24.58 51.92 1.33
C GLU A 609 -24.88 52.24 -0.14
N GLN A 610 -25.91 53.07 -0.36
CA GLN A 610 -26.27 53.60 -1.67
C GLN A 610 -25.27 54.69 -2.09
N PRO A 611 -25.08 54.90 -3.41
CA PRO A 611 -25.69 56.10 -3.95
C PRO A 611 -26.43 55.89 -5.27
N LYS A 612 -27.50 56.66 -5.40
CA LYS A 612 -28.42 56.79 -6.54
C LYS A 612 -27.71 57.04 -7.88
N LYS A 613 -28.25 56.45 -8.96
CA LYS A 613 -28.24 57.05 -10.30
C LYS A 613 -29.67 57.40 -10.74
N PRO A 614 -29.90 58.53 -11.44
CA PRO A 614 -31.14 58.80 -12.17
C PRO A 614 -31.18 57.84 -13.39
N GLY A 615 -32.31 57.33 -13.87
CA GLY A 615 -33.49 58.05 -14.36
C GLY A 615 -33.48 58.06 -15.89
N GLY A 616 -34.46 57.42 -16.53
CA GLY A 616 -34.71 57.36 -17.99
C GLY A 616 -34.63 55.91 -18.51
N ASP A 617 -35.72 55.18 -18.78
CA ASP A 617 -36.80 55.42 -19.76
C ASP A 617 -36.20 55.70 -21.15
N GLY A 618 -36.45 54.96 -22.22
CA GLY A 618 -37.34 53.87 -22.56
C GLY A 618 -37.22 53.67 -24.08
N GLY A 619 -37.82 52.61 -24.63
CA GLY A 619 -38.24 52.61 -26.04
C GLY A 619 -37.34 51.89 -27.06
N LYS A 620 -37.77 50.67 -27.38
CA LYS A 620 -37.99 50.11 -28.73
C LYS A 620 -37.10 50.60 -29.89
N ALA A 621 -36.31 49.68 -30.43
CA ALA A 621 -36.35 49.24 -31.84
C ALA A 621 -35.71 47.86 -31.95
#